data_AF-A0A0Q9TFU7-F1
#
_entry.id   AF-A0A0Q9TFU7-F1
#
_cell.length_a   1.000
_cell.length_b   1.000
_cell.length_c   1.000
_cell.angle_alpha   90.00
_cell.angle_beta   90.00
_cell.angle_gamma   90.00
#
_symmetry.space_group_name_H-M   'P 1'
#
loop_
_entity.id
_entity.type
_entity.pdbx_description
1 polymer ?
#
loop_
_entity_poly.entity_id
_entity_poly.type
_entity_poly.pdbx_seq_one_letter_code
_entity_poly.pdbx_strand_id
1 'polypeptide(L)'
;MANSTYADFKTLSTSDEEIAFQNAILSEGYSGFRRLLDGMTEEIKRAGDADIEGIEMTIAKASRLFPEPVNFSPSWECIWPELNATLAAKKHVLSAISHPERKGEWQVIMDNPQVVQEVVCYPGLEFHDAAYLYAYFRPQLEKSEYIRLQKIQTVIQEVGG
;
A
#
# COMPACT_ATOMS: atom_id res chain seq x y z
N MET A 1 -29.08 7.04 -0.77
CA MET A 1 -28.26 7.09 0.46
C MET A 1 -26.86 7.49 0.02
N ALA A 2 -26.21 8.42 0.72
CA ALA A 2 -24.83 8.77 0.40
C ALA A 2 -23.95 7.54 0.64
N ASN A 3 -23.12 7.20 -0.33
CA ASN A 3 -22.19 6.08 -0.25
C ASN A 3 -21.18 6.34 0.87
N SER A 4 -21.02 5.42 1.82
CA SER A 4 -20.03 5.53 2.89
C SER A 4 -18.61 5.59 2.29
N THR A 5 -17.87 6.66 2.60
CA THR A 5 -16.52 6.88 2.05
C THR A 5 -15.42 6.56 3.06
N TYR A 6 -14.19 6.42 2.56
CA TYR A 6 -13.02 6.29 3.42
C TYR A 6 -12.78 7.53 4.30
N ALA A 7 -13.11 8.72 3.81
CA ALA A 7 -12.98 9.94 4.59
C ALA A 7 -13.90 9.91 5.82
N ASP A 8 -15.14 9.45 5.64
CA ASP A 8 -16.11 9.27 6.74
C ASP A 8 -15.57 8.26 7.75
N PHE A 9 -15.03 7.13 7.28
CA PHE A 9 -14.44 6.09 8.12
C PHE A 9 -13.36 6.60 9.08
N LYS A 10 -12.49 7.51 8.63
CA LYS A 10 -11.44 8.08 9.47
C LYS A 10 -11.98 8.95 10.59
N THR A 11 -13.12 9.60 10.38
CA THR A 11 -13.74 10.49 11.37
C THR A 11 -14.56 9.78 12.45
N LEU A 12 -14.85 8.48 12.27
CA LEU A 12 -15.60 7.70 13.26
C LEU A 12 -14.84 7.67 14.59
N SER A 13 -15.51 8.11 15.65
CA SER A 13 -14.94 8.30 16.97
C SER A 13 -15.69 7.55 18.08
N THR A 14 -16.92 7.11 17.80
CA THR A 14 -17.77 6.39 18.76
C THR A 14 -18.15 4.99 18.26
N SER A 15 -18.48 4.10 19.20
CA SER A 15 -18.92 2.73 18.87
C SER A 15 -20.20 2.72 18.02
N ASP A 16 -21.12 3.64 18.25
CA ASP A 16 -22.39 3.71 17.50
C ASP A 16 -22.16 4.12 16.05
N GLU A 17 -21.28 5.08 15.81
CA GLU A 17 -20.84 5.49 14.46
C GLU A 17 -20.16 4.34 13.71
N GLU A 18 -19.29 3.59 14.39
CA GLU A 18 -18.64 2.42 13.82
C GLU A 18 -19.63 1.32 13.42
N ILE A 19 -20.61 1.01 14.29
CA ILE A 19 -21.66 0.02 13.99
C ILE A 19 -22.51 0.47 12.81
N ALA A 20 -22.90 1.76 12.76
CA ALA A 20 -23.66 2.31 11.64
C ALA A 20 -22.89 2.19 10.32
N PHE A 21 -21.60 2.53 10.32
CA PHE A 21 -20.73 2.39 9.15
C PHE A 21 -20.57 0.93 8.73
N GLN A 22 -20.33 0.03 9.69
CA GLN A 22 -20.21 -1.40 9.43
C GLN A 22 -21.46 -1.95 8.73
N ASN A 23 -22.65 -1.62 9.25
CA ASN A 23 -23.91 -2.03 8.66
C ASN A 23 -24.11 -1.48 7.24
N ALA A 24 -23.70 -0.23 7.00
CA ALA A 24 -23.76 0.36 5.67
C ALA A 24 -22.88 -0.43 4.68
N ILE A 25 -21.63 -0.72 5.03
CA ILE A 25 -20.73 -1.51 4.19
C ILE A 25 -21.24 -2.93 3.97
N LEU A 26 -21.77 -3.59 5.01
CA LEU A 26 -22.38 -4.92 4.89
C LEU A 26 -23.56 -4.92 3.92
N SER A 27 -24.38 -3.86 3.92
CA SER A 27 -25.51 -3.72 3.00
C SER A 27 -25.09 -3.50 1.54
N GLU A 28 -23.97 -2.82 1.32
CA GLU A 28 -23.37 -2.59 0.00
C GLU A 28 -22.53 -3.78 -0.50
N GLY A 29 -22.15 -4.68 0.41
CA GLY A 29 -21.35 -5.87 0.15
C GLY A 29 -19.98 -5.53 -0.46
N TYR A 30 -19.62 -6.25 -1.52
CA TYR A 30 -18.34 -6.13 -2.21
C TYR A 30 -17.98 -4.67 -2.55
N SER A 31 -18.93 -3.90 -3.07
CA SER A 31 -18.66 -2.55 -3.59
C SER A 31 -18.27 -1.57 -2.49
N GLY A 32 -18.95 -1.61 -1.34
CA GLY A 32 -18.64 -0.78 -0.18
C GLY A 32 -17.28 -1.12 0.39
N PHE A 33 -17.02 -2.42 0.60
CA PHE A 33 -15.76 -2.88 1.15
C PHE A 33 -14.58 -2.60 0.20
N ARG A 34 -14.77 -2.77 -1.12
CA ARG A 34 -13.76 -2.41 -2.13
C ARG A 34 -13.36 -0.94 -2.02
N ARG A 35 -14.33 -0.02 -1.91
CA ARG A 35 -14.04 1.42 -1.78
C ARG A 35 -13.27 1.75 -0.51
N LEU A 36 -13.60 1.07 0.58
CA LEU A 36 -12.90 1.21 1.86
C LEU A 36 -11.43 0.78 1.70
N LEU A 37 -11.17 -0.36 1.06
CA LEU A 37 -9.82 -0.84 0.77
C LEU A 37 -9.04 0.06 -0.20
N ASP A 38 -9.69 0.54 -1.26
CA ASP A 38 -9.07 1.46 -2.23
C ASP A 38 -8.64 2.76 -1.54
N GLY A 39 -9.48 3.29 -0.62
CA GLY A 39 -9.15 4.45 0.18
C GLY A 39 -7.93 4.25 1.10
N MET A 40 -7.87 3.11 1.79
CA MET A 40 -6.69 2.75 2.59
C MET A 40 -5.43 2.59 1.74
N THR A 41 -5.54 1.93 0.60
CA THR A 41 -4.41 1.69 -0.32
C THR A 41 -3.84 3.01 -0.85
N GLU A 42 -4.71 3.94 -1.26
CA GLU A 42 -4.29 5.27 -1.69
C GLU A 42 -3.63 6.07 -0.57
N GLU A 43 -4.10 5.93 0.68
CA GLU A 43 -3.47 6.58 1.82
C GLU A 43 -2.08 5.99 2.12
N ILE A 44 -1.94 4.66 2.11
CA ILE A 44 -0.64 3.99 2.23
C ILE A 44 0.30 4.47 1.12
N LYS A 45 -0.18 4.61 -0.12
CA LYS A 45 0.63 5.10 -1.25
C LYS A 45 1.15 6.52 -1.02
N ARG A 46 0.33 7.41 -0.48
CA ARG A 46 0.70 8.82 -0.24
C ARG A 46 1.43 9.07 1.08
N ALA A 47 1.41 8.10 2.00
CA ALA A 47 1.97 8.23 3.34
C ALA A 47 3.42 8.73 3.35
N GLY A 48 3.68 9.77 4.13
CA GLY A 48 4.98 10.15 4.66
C GLY A 48 5.16 9.68 6.11
N ASP A 49 6.25 10.11 6.75
CA ASP A 49 6.66 9.63 8.07
C ASP A 49 5.60 9.90 9.15
N ALA A 50 4.95 11.07 9.10
CA ALA A 50 3.94 11.48 10.07
C ALA A 50 2.60 10.73 9.92
N ASP A 51 2.35 10.11 8.76
CA ASP A 51 1.07 9.46 8.48
C ASP A 51 1.04 8.01 8.97
N ILE A 52 2.19 7.38 9.16
CA ILE A 52 2.32 5.93 9.39
C ILE A 52 1.49 5.46 10.58
N GLU A 53 1.61 6.13 11.73
CA GLU A 53 0.89 5.74 12.95
C GLU A 53 -0.64 5.85 12.77
N GLY A 54 -1.11 6.92 12.12
CA GLY A 54 -2.52 7.11 11.84
C GLY A 54 -3.10 6.02 10.93
N ILE A 55 -2.31 5.58 9.94
CA ILE A 55 -2.71 4.50 9.04
C ILE A 55 -2.68 3.14 9.76
N GLU A 56 -1.67 2.88 10.62
CA GLU A 56 -1.61 1.66 11.46
C GLU A 56 -2.89 1.55 12.32
N MET A 57 -3.31 2.64 12.97
CA MET A 57 -4.56 2.69 13.73
C MET A 57 -5.80 2.47 12.85
N THR A 58 -5.79 3.03 11.63
CA THR A 58 -6.92 2.92 10.71
C THR A 58 -7.09 1.48 10.19
N ILE A 59 -6.00 0.80 9.85
CA ILE A 59 -6.01 -0.62 9.46
C ILE A 59 -6.47 -1.48 10.64
N ALA A 60 -5.97 -1.22 11.85
CA ALA A 60 -6.40 -1.95 13.05
C ALA A 60 -7.91 -1.79 13.32
N LYS A 61 -8.44 -0.57 13.17
CA LYS A 61 -9.88 -0.28 13.28
C LYS A 61 -10.68 -1.04 12.22
N ALA A 62 -10.25 -0.99 10.96
CA ALA A 62 -10.94 -1.67 9.87
C ALA A 62 -10.94 -3.20 10.06
N SER A 63 -9.80 -3.77 10.46
CA SER A 63 -9.66 -5.21 10.74
C SER A 63 -10.54 -5.66 11.90
N ARG A 64 -10.72 -4.84 12.94
CA ARG A 64 -11.67 -5.12 14.03
C ARG A 64 -13.13 -5.11 13.56
N LEU A 65 -13.51 -4.16 12.72
CA LEU A 65 -14.88 -4.03 12.23
C LEU A 65 -15.22 -5.06 11.15
N PHE A 66 -14.23 -5.55 10.41
CA PHE A 66 -14.42 -6.52 9.34
C PHE A 66 -13.41 -7.67 9.49
N PRO A 67 -13.56 -8.53 10.51
CA PRO A 67 -12.58 -9.57 10.82
C PRO A 67 -12.51 -10.67 9.76
N GLU A 68 -13.58 -10.87 8.98
CA GLU A 68 -13.71 -11.89 7.95
C GLU A 68 -13.92 -11.26 6.56
N PRO A 69 -12.90 -10.61 5.99
CA PRO A 69 -12.98 -9.95 4.68
C PRO A 69 -13.32 -10.92 3.53
N VAL A 70 -13.04 -12.21 3.72
CA VAL A 70 -13.40 -13.32 2.81
C VAL A 70 -14.91 -13.37 2.50
N ASN A 71 -15.76 -12.91 3.43
CA ASN A 71 -17.21 -12.86 3.24
C ASN A 71 -17.66 -11.86 2.17
N PHE A 72 -16.82 -10.86 1.86
CA PHE A 72 -17.07 -9.93 0.76
C PHE A 72 -16.45 -10.40 -0.57
N SER A 73 -15.26 -11.00 -0.50
CA SER A 73 -14.58 -11.63 -1.65
C SER A 73 -13.53 -12.63 -1.16
N PRO A 74 -13.45 -13.84 -1.75
CA PRO A 74 -12.39 -14.81 -1.45
C PRO A 74 -10.97 -14.24 -1.62
N SER A 75 -10.80 -13.29 -2.55
CA SER A 75 -9.50 -12.64 -2.82
C SER A 75 -8.98 -11.79 -1.66
N TRP A 76 -9.78 -11.55 -0.61
CA TRP A 76 -9.41 -10.70 0.51
C TRP A 76 -9.15 -11.46 1.81
N GLU A 77 -9.05 -12.79 1.76
CA GLU A 77 -8.70 -13.63 2.92
C GLU A 77 -7.50 -13.08 3.71
N CYS A 78 -6.46 -12.62 3.00
CA CYS A 78 -5.21 -12.13 3.58
C CYS A 78 -5.05 -10.60 3.57
N ILE A 79 -6.11 -9.83 3.28
CA ILE A 79 -5.96 -8.38 3.01
C ILE A 79 -5.40 -7.59 4.19
N TRP A 80 -5.79 -7.92 5.44
CA TRP A 80 -5.27 -7.20 6.60
C TRP A 80 -3.79 -7.47 6.86
N PRO A 81 -3.31 -8.73 6.89
CA PRO A 81 -1.87 -9.02 6.89
C PRO A 81 -1.12 -8.34 5.74
N GLU A 82 -1.67 -8.36 4.53
CA GLU A 82 -1.05 -7.75 3.34
C GLU A 82 -0.87 -6.24 3.50
N LEU A 83 -1.93 -5.51 3.86
CA LEU A 83 -1.86 -4.06 4.08
C LEU A 83 -0.89 -3.70 5.20
N ASN A 84 -0.87 -4.47 6.29
CA ASN A 84 0.11 -4.26 7.38
C ASN A 84 1.54 -4.52 6.93
N ALA A 85 1.78 -5.58 6.14
CA ALA A 85 3.11 -5.89 5.61
C ALA A 85 3.60 -4.81 4.65
N THR A 86 2.72 -4.31 3.77
CA THR A 86 3.03 -3.17 2.89
C THR A 86 3.33 -1.91 3.71
N LEU A 87 2.50 -1.56 4.69
CA LEU A 87 2.76 -0.36 5.51
C LEU A 87 4.08 -0.47 6.30
N ALA A 88 4.36 -1.64 6.87
CA ALA A 88 5.61 -1.90 7.61
C ALA A 88 6.84 -1.82 6.70
N ALA A 89 6.77 -2.38 5.49
CA ALA A 89 7.85 -2.26 4.52
C ALA A 89 8.06 -0.80 4.06
N LYS A 90 6.97 -0.03 3.88
CA LYS A 90 7.06 1.39 3.55
C LYS A 90 7.69 2.19 4.70
N LYS A 91 7.25 1.97 5.93
CA LYS A 91 7.83 2.56 7.16
C LYS A 91 9.33 2.28 7.27
N HIS A 92 9.76 1.07 6.92
CA HIS A 92 11.17 0.72 6.88
C HIS A 92 11.93 1.56 5.86
N VAL A 93 11.42 1.71 4.63
CA VAL A 93 12.06 2.55 3.59
C VAL A 93 12.14 4.02 4.02
N LEU A 94 11.06 4.57 4.57
CA LEU A 94 11.02 5.95 5.07
C LEU A 94 12.09 6.14 6.17
N SER A 95 12.19 5.23 7.13
CA SER A 95 13.17 5.35 8.22
C SER A 95 14.62 5.09 7.80
N ALA A 96 14.85 4.26 6.78
CA ALA A 96 16.18 3.92 6.28
C ALA A 96 16.83 5.04 5.45
N ILE A 97 16.03 5.91 4.81
CA ILE A 97 16.51 6.95 3.90
C ILE A 97 16.15 8.31 4.47
N SER A 98 17.17 9.11 4.79
CA SER A 98 16.97 10.42 5.42
C SER A 98 16.23 11.40 4.49
N HIS A 99 15.46 12.33 5.05
CA HIS A 99 14.70 13.31 4.26
C HIS A 99 15.50 14.02 3.16
N PRO A 100 16.73 14.51 3.40
CA PRO A 100 17.53 15.17 2.37
C PRO A 100 17.89 14.26 1.20
N GLU A 101 18.00 12.95 1.42
CA GLU A 101 18.40 11.97 0.41
C GLU A 101 17.23 11.51 -0.47
N ARG A 102 15.99 11.78 -0.07
CA ARG A 102 14.79 11.32 -0.79
C ARG A 102 14.55 12.06 -2.10
N LYS A 103 15.05 13.29 -2.27
CA LYS A 103 14.82 14.07 -3.49
C LYS A 103 15.55 13.47 -4.69
N GLY A 104 14.87 13.42 -5.84
CA GLY A 104 15.41 12.97 -7.11
C GLY A 104 14.64 11.77 -7.64
N GLU A 105 15.15 11.19 -8.71
CA GLU A 105 14.53 10.03 -9.35
C GLU A 105 14.91 8.73 -8.65
N TRP A 106 13.93 7.84 -8.52
CA TRP A 106 14.05 6.52 -7.96
C TRP A 106 13.57 5.46 -8.95
N GLN A 107 14.04 4.25 -8.75
CA GLN A 107 13.55 3.08 -9.46
C GLN A 107 13.36 1.89 -8.53
N VAL A 108 12.43 1.02 -8.90
CA VAL A 108 12.23 -0.30 -8.28
C VAL A 108 12.56 -1.38 -9.28
N ILE A 109 13.43 -2.31 -8.90
CA ILE A 109 13.84 -3.44 -9.74
C ILE A 109 13.47 -4.75 -9.04
N MET A 110 12.82 -5.65 -9.77
CA MET A 110 12.56 -7.03 -9.35
C MET A 110 13.23 -7.99 -10.33
N ASP A 111 13.93 -8.98 -9.79
CA ASP A 111 14.73 -9.91 -10.60
C ASP A 111 14.91 -11.25 -9.87
N ASN A 112 15.19 -12.29 -10.64
CA ASN A 112 15.53 -13.62 -10.16
C ASN A 112 16.89 -14.04 -10.77
N PRO A 113 17.99 -13.98 -10.01
CA PRO A 113 19.32 -14.25 -10.53
C PRO A 113 19.55 -15.73 -10.86
N GLN A 114 18.62 -16.62 -10.51
CA GLN A 114 18.72 -18.06 -10.74
C GLN A 114 18.12 -18.51 -12.07
N VAL A 115 17.43 -17.62 -12.79
CA VAL A 115 16.80 -17.95 -14.08
C VAL A 115 17.08 -16.85 -15.09
N VAL A 116 17.18 -17.23 -16.37
CA VAL A 116 17.27 -16.26 -17.46
C VAL A 116 15.85 -15.82 -17.80
N GLN A 117 15.39 -14.72 -17.19
CA GLN A 117 14.06 -14.16 -17.40
C GLN A 117 14.13 -12.63 -17.58
N GLU A 118 13.00 -12.03 -17.95
CA GLU A 118 12.87 -10.57 -18.03
C GLU A 118 12.96 -9.94 -16.63
N VAL A 119 13.74 -8.87 -16.52
CA VAL A 119 13.85 -8.06 -15.30
C VAL A 119 12.73 -7.01 -15.32
N VAL A 120 11.95 -6.93 -14.25
CA VAL A 120 10.93 -5.88 -14.12
C VAL A 120 11.60 -4.64 -13.52
N CYS A 121 11.44 -3.51 -14.20
CA CYS A 121 11.94 -2.21 -13.75
C CYS A 121 10.84 -1.15 -13.82
N TYR A 122 10.67 -0.42 -12.73
CA TYR A 122 9.83 0.79 -12.65
C TYR A 122 10.74 2.01 -12.49
N PRO A 123 11.17 2.66 -13.58
CA PRO A 123 12.03 3.85 -13.55
C PRO A 123 11.22 5.15 -13.37
N GLY A 124 11.90 6.28 -13.20
CA GLY A 124 11.25 7.60 -13.25
C GLY A 124 10.33 7.92 -12.08
N LEU A 125 10.52 7.27 -10.92
CA LEU A 125 9.62 7.42 -9.77
C LEU A 125 10.09 8.53 -8.83
N GLU A 126 9.12 9.22 -8.22
CA GLU A 126 9.36 9.98 -6.99
C GLU A 126 9.54 9.02 -5.81
N PHE A 127 10.22 9.48 -4.75
CA PHE A 127 10.56 8.63 -3.61
C PHE A 127 9.35 7.93 -2.96
N HIS A 128 8.24 8.65 -2.75
CA HIS A 128 7.07 8.08 -2.07
C HIS A 128 6.40 6.99 -2.90
N ASP A 129 6.35 7.15 -4.22
CA ASP A 129 5.82 6.14 -5.14
C ASP A 129 6.75 4.93 -5.21
N ALA A 130 8.07 5.15 -5.28
CA ALA A 130 9.06 4.07 -5.28
C ALA A 130 9.05 3.29 -3.96
N ALA A 131 8.94 3.98 -2.82
CA ALA A 131 8.80 3.36 -1.50
C ALA A 131 7.52 2.53 -1.39
N TYR A 132 6.41 3.02 -1.94
CA TYR A 132 5.16 2.27 -2.00
C TYR A 132 5.27 1.03 -2.88
N LEU A 133 5.77 1.14 -4.12
CA LEU A 133 5.91 0.00 -5.02
C LEU A 133 6.86 -1.06 -4.45
N TYR A 134 7.99 -0.63 -3.87
CA TYR A 134 8.90 -1.52 -3.15
C TYR A 134 8.15 -2.28 -2.05
N ALA A 135 7.37 -1.57 -1.23
CA ALA A 135 6.63 -2.16 -0.13
C ALA A 135 5.46 -3.06 -0.56
N TYR A 136 4.82 -2.75 -1.69
CA TYR A 136 3.71 -3.51 -2.25
C TYR A 136 4.17 -4.84 -2.82
N PHE A 137 5.28 -4.85 -3.57
CA PHE A 137 5.79 -6.06 -4.21
C PHE A 137 6.61 -6.96 -3.28
N ARG A 138 7.29 -6.40 -2.26
CA ARG A 138 8.17 -7.17 -1.37
C ARG A 138 7.51 -8.44 -0.76
N PRO A 139 6.26 -8.42 -0.27
CA PRO A 139 5.61 -9.62 0.27
C PRO A 139 5.26 -10.68 -0.78
N GLN A 140 5.24 -10.31 -2.06
CA GLN A 140 4.82 -11.16 -3.18
C GLN A 140 6.00 -11.88 -3.85
N LEU A 141 7.24 -11.61 -3.40
CA LEU A 141 8.43 -12.21 -3.98
C LEU A 141 8.52 -13.70 -3.69
N GLU A 142 8.86 -14.46 -4.74
CA GLU A 142 9.29 -15.85 -4.58
C GLU A 142 10.64 -15.93 -3.86
N LYS A 143 10.96 -17.09 -3.28
CA LYS A 143 12.20 -17.27 -2.48
C LYS A 143 13.50 -16.98 -3.23
N SER A 144 13.47 -17.14 -4.56
CA SER A 144 14.62 -16.89 -5.43
C SER A 144 14.66 -15.45 -5.96
N GLU A 145 13.63 -14.66 -5.72
CA GLU A 145 13.52 -13.29 -6.22
C GLU A 145 14.06 -12.28 -5.21
N TYR A 146 14.51 -11.14 -5.73
CA TYR A 146 14.85 -9.99 -4.91
C TYR A 146 14.21 -8.73 -5.46
N ILE A 147 14.06 -7.73 -4.58
CA ILE A 147 13.62 -6.39 -4.93
C ILE A 147 14.64 -5.37 -4.46
N ARG A 148 14.94 -4.39 -5.34
CA ARG A 148 15.84 -3.28 -5.06
C ARG A 148 15.09 -1.97 -5.21
N LEU A 149 15.28 -1.07 -4.24
CA LEU A 149 14.94 0.34 -4.35
C LEU A 149 16.24 1.11 -4.57
N GLN A 150 16.33 1.89 -5.65
CA GLN A 150 17.57 2.56 -6.02
C GLN A 150 17.31 4.03 -6.37
N LYS A 151 18.17 4.91 -5.85
CA LYS A 151 18.21 6.31 -6.25
C LYS A 151 19.06 6.45 -7.51
N ILE A 152 18.53 7.13 -8.49
CA ILE A 152 19.22 7.43 -9.74
C ILE A 152 20.06 8.70 -9.56
N GLN A 153 21.34 8.59 -9.86
CA GLN A 153 22.29 9.72 -9.80
C GLN A 153 22.61 10.27 -11.19
N THR A 154 22.67 9.41 -12.20
CA THR A 154 23.01 9.79 -13.57
C THR A 154 22.27 8.87 -14.54
N VAL A 155 21.61 9.46 -15.54
CA VAL A 155 20.91 8.75 -16.60
C VAL A 155 21.47 9.21 -17.94
N ILE A 156 21.73 8.26 -18.83
CA ILE A 156 21.95 8.49 -20.25
C ILE A 156 20.76 7.87 -20.97
N GLN A 157 19.96 8.69 -21.64
CA GLN A 157 18.80 8.24 -22.41
C GLN A 157 18.89 8.79 -23.83
N GLU A 158 18.86 7.87 -24.80
CA GLU A 158 18.84 8.16 -26.22
C GLU A 158 17.65 7.43 -26.84
N VAL A 159 16.93 8.08 -27.74
CA VAL A 159 15.82 7.48 -28.49
C VAL A 159 16.36 7.04 -29.85
N GLY A 160 16.14 5.78 -30.21
CA GLY A 160 16.52 5.26 -31.52
C GLY A 160 15.77 5.97 -32.65
N GLY A 161 16.50 6.32 -33.71
CA GLY A 161 15.94 6.85 -34.97
C GLY A 161 15.50 5.75 -35.92
#